data_AF-A0A2K4ZAY1-F1
#
_entry.id   AF-A0A2K4ZAY1-F1
#
_cell.length_a   1.000
_cell.length_b   1.000
_cell.length_c   1.000
_cell.angle_alpha   90.00
_cell.angle_beta   90.00
_cell.angle_gamma   90.00
#
_symmetry.space_group_name_H-M   'P 1'
#
loop_
_entity.id
_entity.type
_entity.pdbx_description
1 polymer ?
#
loop_
_entity_poly.entity_id
_entity_poly.type
_entity_poly.pdbx_seq_one_letter_code
_entity_poly.pdbx_strand_id
1 'polypeptide(L)'
;MSKLIPIDITGISKTEDIMNKCHDVFKATLALKEDKPQLNGKEVLVPLKWLDYKAETFWHSASIELKQRLDILPCNNDITSALCNNNCLLEIDYIMLNGIKREKCIYRAVRVNWIRAVLEMCNDNDPRIKYWEKIHSSNKRNRIYLRYEEEEVDFLVILEDISEKRVRFITAYPIFFLSAKRDYENDYHNYQKIKSR
;
A
#
# COMPACT_ATOMS: atom_id res chain seq x y z
N MET A 1 -3.50 -9.21 -17.61
CA MET A 1 -4.16 -9.43 -16.30
C MET A 1 -5.46 -8.63 -16.22
N SER A 2 -6.49 -9.16 -15.58
CA SER A 2 -7.73 -8.42 -15.28
C SER A 2 -7.49 -7.28 -14.29
N LYS A 3 -8.40 -6.32 -14.23
CA LYS A 3 -8.41 -5.23 -13.24
C LYS A 3 -8.30 -5.77 -11.82
N LEU A 4 -7.54 -5.07 -10.96
CA LEU A 4 -7.35 -5.49 -9.57
C LEU A 4 -8.66 -5.36 -8.78
N ILE A 5 -9.06 -6.44 -8.11
CA ILE A 5 -10.32 -6.51 -7.35
C ILE A 5 -9.99 -6.47 -5.84
N PRO A 6 -10.65 -5.62 -5.04
CA PRO A 6 -10.47 -5.63 -3.59
C PRO A 6 -10.87 -6.97 -2.97
N ILE A 7 -10.39 -7.21 -1.74
CA ILE A 7 -10.85 -8.32 -0.91
C ILE A 7 -12.36 -8.17 -0.71
N ASP A 8 -13.10 -9.22 -1.09
CA ASP A 8 -14.54 -9.27 -0.85
C ASP A 8 -14.82 -9.32 0.65
N ILE A 9 -15.66 -8.40 1.12
CA ILE A 9 -16.08 -8.27 2.52
C ILE A 9 -17.60 -8.39 2.67
N THR A 10 -18.29 -8.84 1.62
CA THR A 10 -19.74 -9.04 1.61
C THR A 10 -20.17 -9.93 2.78
N GLY A 11 -21.20 -9.50 3.51
CA GLY A 11 -21.72 -10.21 4.68
C GLY A 11 -20.94 -10.02 5.98
N ILE A 12 -19.83 -9.26 5.99
CA ILE A 12 -19.08 -8.95 7.21
C ILE A 12 -19.50 -7.57 7.73
N SER A 13 -20.03 -7.51 8.95
CA SER A 13 -20.56 -6.27 9.54
C SER A 13 -19.64 -5.62 10.56
N LYS A 14 -18.71 -6.36 11.16
CA LYS A 14 -17.78 -5.82 12.17
C LYS A 14 -16.46 -5.40 11.53
N THR A 15 -16.05 -4.17 11.79
CA THR A 15 -14.76 -3.61 11.34
C THR A 15 -13.58 -4.51 11.71
N GLU A 16 -13.56 -5.04 12.93
CA GLU A 16 -12.45 -5.88 13.38
C GLU A 16 -12.36 -7.20 12.60
N ASP A 17 -13.51 -7.81 12.27
CA ASP A 17 -13.55 -9.03 11.45
C ASP A 17 -13.06 -8.77 10.03
N ILE A 18 -13.38 -7.59 9.47
CA ILE A 18 -12.86 -7.16 8.18
C ILE A 18 -11.34 -6.97 8.25
N MET A 19 -10.83 -6.30 9.28
CA MET A 19 -9.40 -6.09 9.47
C MET A 19 -8.64 -7.40 9.66
N ASN A 20 -9.22 -8.36 10.39
CA ASN A 20 -8.70 -9.72 10.54
C ASN A 20 -8.60 -10.42 9.18
N LYS A 21 -9.70 -10.45 8.42
CA LYS A 21 -9.72 -11.03 7.07
C LYS A 21 -8.65 -10.41 6.16
N CYS A 22 -8.55 -9.08 6.15
CA CYS A 22 -7.57 -8.37 5.32
C CYS A 22 -6.13 -8.71 5.72
N HIS A 23 -5.85 -8.82 7.02
CA HIS A 23 -4.54 -9.19 7.52
C HIS A 23 -4.19 -10.66 7.23
N ASP A 24 -5.15 -11.57 7.29
CA ASP A 24 -4.94 -12.96 6.91
C ASP A 24 -4.60 -13.08 5.41
N VAL A 25 -5.32 -12.36 4.55
CA VAL A 25 -4.98 -12.26 3.11
C VAL A 25 -3.61 -11.62 2.90
N PHE A 26 -3.27 -10.56 3.64
CA PHE A 26 -1.95 -9.93 3.56
C PHE A 26 -0.83 -10.92 3.89
N LYS A 27 -0.97 -11.72 4.97
CA LYS A 27 0.01 -12.75 5.32
C LYS A 27 0.10 -13.84 4.26
N ALA A 28 -1.06 -14.32 3.78
CA ALA A 28 -1.11 -15.38 2.78
C ALA A 28 -0.49 -14.95 1.44
N THR A 29 -0.61 -13.68 1.07
CA THR A 29 -0.09 -13.19 -0.22
C THR A 29 1.38 -12.76 -0.14
N LEU A 30 1.84 -12.20 0.98
CA LEU A 30 3.18 -11.58 1.04
C LEU A 30 4.15 -12.21 2.05
N ALA A 31 3.66 -12.97 3.02
CA ALA A 31 4.45 -13.40 4.18
C ALA A 31 4.60 -14.92 4.32
N LEU A 32 4.15 -15.71 3.34
CA LEU A 32 4.40 -17.15 3.31
C LEU A 32 5.90 -17.43 3.07
N LYS A 33 6.45 -18.41 3.79
CA LYS A 33 7.88 -18.75 3.70
C LYS A 33 8.25 -19.43 2.38
N GLU A 34 7.33 -20.23 1.84
CA GLU A 34 7.57 -21.10 0.68
C GLU A 34 7.34 -20.39 -0.65
N ASP A 35 6.50 -19.37 -0.67
CA ASP A 35 6.09 -18.62 -1.86
C ASP A 35 6.21 -17.12 -1.60
N LYS A 36 7.47 -16.67 -1.49
CA LYS A 36 7.76 -15.26 -1.26
C LYS A 36 7.67 -14.49 -2.57
N PRO A 37 6.97 -13.35 -2.60
CA PRO A 37 6.93 -12.52 -3.79
C PRO A 37 8.33 -12.00 -4.13
N GLN A 38 8.55 -11.77 -5.42
CA GLN A 38 9.80 -11.25 -5.96
C GLN A 38 9.56 -9.98 -6.75
N LEU A 39 10.59 -9.13 -6.80
CA LEU A 39 10.65 -7.96 -7.65
C LEU A 39 11.94 -8.01 -8.46
N ASN A 40 11.84 -8.21 -9.77
CA ASN A 40 12.96 -8.35 -10.70
C ASN A 40 14.03 -9.35 -10.19
N GLY A 41 13.57 -10.52 -9.71
CA GLY A 41 14.43 -11.57 -9.14
C GLY A 41 14.93 -11.33 -7.72
N LYS A 42 14.63 -10.17 -7.10
CA LYS A 42 14.93 -9.90 -5.68
C LYS A 42 13.81 -10.41 -4.79
N GLU A 43 14.16 -11.16 -3.74
CA GLU A 43 13.22 -11.62 -2.71
C GLU A 43 12.64 -10.42 -1.94
N VAL A 44 11.31 -10.34 -1.86
CA VAL A 44 10.63 -9.31 -1.07
C VAL A 44 10.47 -9.79 0.37
N LEU A 45 11.15 -9.11 1.29
CA LEU A 45 11.05 -9.35 2.72
C LEU A 45 9.93 -8.50 3.33
N VAL A 46 9.03 -9.15 4.07
CA VAL A 46 7.99 -8.48 4.85
C VAL A 46 8.32 -8.56 6.34
N PRO A 47 8.69 -7.43 6.99
CA PRO A 47 8.84 -7.38 8.44
C PRO A 47 7.52 -7.71 9.15
N LEU A 48 7.54 -8.76 9.98
CA LEU A 48 6.41 -9.18 10.82
C LEU A 48 6.63 -8.78 12.29
N LYS A 49 6.86 -7.48 12.52
CA LYS A 49 6.75 -6.92 13.86
C LYS A 49 5.27 -6.79 14.21
N TRP A 50 4.85 -7.33 15.34
CA TRP A 50 3.44 -7.36 15.73
C TRP A 50 3.06 -6.11 16.51
N LEU A 51 1.89 -5.56 16.17
CA LEU A 51 1.28 -4.42 16.83
C LEU A 51 -0.24 -4.60 16.75
N ASP A 52 -0.95 -4.49 17.88
CA ASP A 52 -2.41 -4.72 17.95
C ASP A 52 -2.83 -6.01 17.22
N TYR A 53 -2.14 -7.11 17.54
CA TYR A 53 -2.38 -8.45 17.00
C TYR A 53 -2.24 -8.59 15.47
N LYS A 54 -1.69 -7.60 14.76
CA LYS A 54 -1.42 -7.65 13.30
C LYS A 54 -0.01 -7.17 12.98
N ALA A 55 0.45 -7.41 11.76
CA ALA A 55 1.76 -6.92 11.33
C ALA A 55 1.80 -5.38 11.27
N GLU A 56 2.88 -4.78 11.75
CA GLU A 56 3.10 -3.33 11.69
C GLU A 56 3.06 -2.82 10.23
N THR A 57 3.62 -3.59 9.30
CA THR A 57 3.58 -3.33 7.85
C THR A 57 2.19 -3.43 7.24
N PHE A 58 1.32 -4.29 7.79
CA PHE A 58 -0.09 -4.29 7.46
C PHE A 58 -0.73 -2.97 7.91
N TRP A 59 -0.49 -2.52 9.15
CA TRP A 59 -1.03 -1.24 9.62
C TRP A 59 -0.51 -0.05 8.83
N HIS A 60 0.76 -0.06 8.39
CA HIS A 60 1.28 0.98 7.49
C HIS A 60 0.49 1.07 6.18
N SER A 61 -0.09 -0.04 5.72
CA SER A 61 -0.86 -0.16 4.49
C SER A 61 -2.37 0.07 4.72
N ALA A 62 -2.91 -0.33 5.87
CA ALA A 62 -4.34 -0.33 6.21
C ALA A 62 -4.79 0.85 7.09
N SER A 63 -3.88 1.75 7.48
CA SER A 63 -4.19 2.95 8.29
C SER A 63 -3.75 4.23 7.61
N ILE A 64 -4.49 5.32 7.84
CA ILE A 64 -4.21 6.65 7.27
C ILE A 64 -3.71 7.62 8.34
N GLU A 65 -2.69 8.39 7.98
CA GLU A 65 -2.26 9.56 8.75
C GLU A 65 -2.92 10.79 8.11
N LEU A 66 -3.96 11.31 8.74
CA LEU A 66 -4.64 12.51 8.26
C LEU A 66 -3.82 13.75 8.62
N LYS A 67 -2.94 14.18 7.72
CA LYS A 67 -2.31 15.52 7.80
C LYS A 67 -3.21 16.62 7.26
N GLN A 68 -4.11 16.27 6.33
CA GLN A 68 -5.07 17.17 5.69
C GLN A 68 -6.39 16.43 5.55
N ARG A 69 -7.49 17.09 5.94
CA ARG A 69 -8.84 16.55 5.73
C ARG A 69 -9.17 16.61 4.24
N LEU A 70 -9.81 15.56 3.75
CA LEU A 70 -10.34 15.52 2.39
C LEU A 70 -11.76 16.07 2.39
N ASP A 71 -12.05 16.96 1.46
CA ASP A 71 -13.43 17.44 1.25
C ASP A 71 -14.33 16.33 0.70
N ILE A 72 -13.75 15.39 -0.06
CA ILE A 72 -14.42 14.22 -0.64
C ILE A 72 -13.64 12.97 -0.26
N LEU A 73 -14.28 12.02 0.41
CA LEU A 73 -13.64 10.77 0.82
C LEU A 73 -13.53 9.81 -0.38
N PRO A 74 -12.38 9.13 -0.56
CA PRO A 74 -12.17 8.22 -1.69
C PRO A 74 -13.07 6.99 -1.63
N CYS A 75 -13.62 6.68 -0.45
CA CYS A 75 -14.52 5.56 -0.24
C CYS A 75 -16.00 5.91 -0.43
N ASN A 76 -16.37 7.16 -0.73
CA ASN A 76 -17.78 7.60 -0.78
C ASN A 76 -18.68 6.72 -1.66
N ASN A 77 -18.17 6.20 -2.77
CA ASN A 77 -18.89 5.32 -3.70
C ASN A 77 -18.44 3.85 -3.61
N ASP A 78 -17.83 3.48 -2.48
CA ASP A 78 -17.30 2.14 -2.22
C ASP A 78 -18.02 1.54 -1.01
N ILE A 79 -18.30 0.24 -1.04
CA ILE A 79 -19.01 -0.50 0.02
C ILE A 79 -18.36 -0.33 1.40
N THR A 80 -17.05 -0.07 1.43
CA THR A 80 -16.31 0.16 2.67
C THR A 80 -16.74 1.41 3.44
N SER A 81 -17.33 2.42 2.77
CA SER A 81 -17.85 3.61 3.46
C SER A 81 -18.98 3.27 4.44
N ALA A 82 -19.89 2.38 4.03
CA ALA A 82 -21.02 1.93 4.84
C ALA A 82 -20.59 1.16 6.11
N LEU A 83 -19.36 0.65 6.13
CA LEU A 83 -18.82 -0.19 7.22
C LEU A 83 -17.83 0.56 8.13
N CYS A 84 -17.37 1.75 7.72
CA CYS A 84 -16.27 2.48 8.37
C CYS A 84 -16.73 3.36 9.56
N ASN A 85 -18.04 3.61 9.69
CA ASN A 85 -18.60 4.55 10.68
C ASN A 85 -17.92 5.94 10.66
N ASN A 86 -17.47 6.40 9.49
CA ASN A 86 -16.80 7.69 9.32
C ASN A 86 -15.59 7.90 10.25
N ASN A 87 -14.80 6.85 10.48
CA ASN A 87 -13.65 6.90 11.37
C ASN A 87 -12.64 8.03 11.02
N CYS A 88 -12.51 8.38 9.73
CA CYS A 88 -11.68 9.49 9.28
C CYS A 88 -12.18 10.90 9.61
N LEU A 89 -13.38 11.00 10.17
CA LEU A 89 -13.96 12.26 10.65
C LEU A 89 -14.09 12.27 12.17
N LEU A 90 -14.41 11.12 12.75
CA LEU A 90 -14.69 10.96 14.18
C LEU A 90 -13.43 10.59 15.00
N GLU A 91 -12.39 10.07 14.35
CA GLU A 91 -11.12 9.65 14.94
C GLU A 91 -11.24 8.66 16.11
N ILE A 92 -12.26 7.79 16.06
CA ILE A 92 -12.66 6.88 17.16
C ILE A 92 -11.87 5.58 17.21
N ASP A 93 -11.24 5.17 16.10
CA ASP A 93 -10.49 3.92 15.98
C ASP A 93 -9.14 4.15 15.31
N TYR A 94 -8.07 4.02 16.08
CA TYR A 94 -6.73 4.36 15.64
C TYR A 94 -5.69 3.35 16.09
N ILE A 95 -4.51 3.45 15.46
CA ILE A 95 -3.31 2.73 15.81
C ILE A 95 -2.15 3.71 15.95
N MET A 96 -1.24 3.44 16.88
CA MET A 96 -0.03 4.22 17.08
C MET A 96 1.14 3.57 16.34
N LEU A 97 1.54 4.15 15.22
CA LEU A 97 2.69 3.67 14.44
C LEU A 97 3.86 4.63 14.60
N ASN A 98 4.95 4.17 15.22
CA ASN A 98 6.15 4.97 15.48
C ASN A 98 5.85 6.33 16.15
N GLY A 99 4.94 6.33 17.13
CA GLY A 99 4.51 7.53 17.85
C GLY A 99 3.51 8.42 17.10
N ILE A 100 3.11 8.04 15.88
CA ILE A 100 2.15 8.79 15.05
C ILE A 100 0.78 8.10 15.12
N LYS A 101 -0.25 8.87 15.47
CA LYS A 101 -1.66 8.42 15.42
C LYS A 101 -2.09 8.24 13.97
N ARG A 102 -2.65 7.07 13.66
CA ARG A 102 -3.18 6.74 12.32
C ARG A 102 -4.52 6.05 12.47
N GLU A 103 -5.49 6.44 11.68
CA GLU A 103 -6.85 5.88 11.76
C GLU A 103 -6.92 4.58 10.97
N LYS A 104 -7.58 3.57 11.54
CA LYS A 104 -7.84 2.32 10.81
C LYS A 104 -8.77 2.62 9.64
N CYS A 105 -8.42 2.12 8.44
CA CYS A 105 -9.12 2.46 7.20
C CYS A 105 -9.50 1.20 6.40
N ILE A 106 -10.79 0.85 6.43
CA ILE A 106 -11.31 -0.34 5.72
C ILE A 106 -11.03 -0.25 4.22
N TYR A 107 -11.23 0.92 3.61
CA TYR A 107 -10.96 1.16 2.19
C TYR A 107 -9.53 0.80 1.78
N ARG A 108 -8.55 1.11 2.63
CA ARG A 108 -7.15 0.73 2.41
C ARG A 108 -6.91 -0.75 2.72
N ALA A 109 -7.49 -1.26 3.79
CA ALA A 109 -7.33 -2.65 4.23
C ALA A 109 -7.77 -3.65 3.15
N VAL A 110 -8.92 -3.42 2.49
CA VAL A 110 -9.41 -4.34 1.45
C VAL A 110 -8.57 -4.36 0.18
N ARG A 111 -7.59 -3.47 0.04
CA ARG A 111 -6.71 -3.36 -1.14
C ARG A 111 -5.32 -3.93 -0.90
N VAL A 112 -5.04 -4.48 0.29
CA VAL A 112 -3.71 -5.04 0.59
C VAL A 112 -3.37 -6.27 -0.26
N ASN A 113 -4.36 -6.96 -0.82
CA ASN A 113 -4.14 -8.05 -1.76
C ASN A 113 -3.53 -7.58 -3.09
N TRP A 114 -3.66 -6.30 -3.44
CA TRP A 114 -3.10 -5.74 -4.69
C TRP A 114 -1.58 -5.69 -4.69
N ILE A 115 -0.94 -5.71 -3.52
CA ILE A 115 0.51 -5.57 -3.39
C ILE A 115 1.24 -6.64 -4.19
N ARG A 116 0.83 -7.92 -4.05
CA ARG A 116 1.45 -9.02 -4.80
C ARG A 116 1.24 -8.88 -6.30
N ALA A 117 0.01 -8.57 -6.71
CA ALA A 117 -0.32 -8.39 -8.12
C ALA A 117 0.48 -7.25 -8.75
N VAL A 118 0.68 -6.13 -8.05
CA VAL A 118 1.52 -5.02 -8.53
C VAL A 118 2.99 -5.42 -8.69
N LEU A 119 3.52 -6.25 -7.79
CA LEU A 119 4.88 -6.79 -7.91
C LEU A 119 5.01 -7.69 -9.15
N GLU A 120 4.03 -8.58 -9.37
CA GLU A 120 3.97 -9.48 -10.53
C GLU A 120 3.83 -8.69 -11.84
N MET A 121 2.92 -7.72 -11.89
CA MET A 121 2.76 -6.79 -13.01
C MET A 121 4.04 -6.03 -13.34
N CYS A 122 4.80 -5.62 -12.32
CA CYS A 122 6.09 -4.98 -12.55
C CYS A 122 7.10 -5.94 -13.21
N ASN A 123 7.16 -7.19 -12.75
CA ASN A 123 8.05 -8.21 -13.32
C ASN A 123 7.69 -8.53 -14.77
N ASP A 124 6.40 -8.49 -15.09
CA ASP A 124 5.86 -8.73 -16.43
C ASP A 124 5.97 -7.50 -17.35
N ASN A 125 6.56 -6.39 -16.88
CA ASN A 125 6.64 -5.10 -17.58
C ASN A 125 5.26 -4.59 -18.02
N ASP A 126 4.23 -4.77 -17.19
CA ASP A 126 2.88 -4.30 -17.48
C ASP A 126 2.87 -2.76 -17.61
N PRO A 127 2.32 -2.21 -18.72
CA PRO A 127 2.37 -0.77 -18.99
C PRO A 127 1.59 0.08 -17.98
N ARG A 128 0.73 -0.53 -17.17
CA ARG A 128 0.00 0.15 -16.09
C ARG A 128 0.88 0.41 -14.86
N ILE A 129 2.10 -0.13 -14.82
CA ILE A 129 3.04 0.07 -13.73
C ILE A 129 4.10 1.11 -14.09
N LYS A 130 4.15 2.19 -13.31
CA LYS A 130 5.28 3.11 -13.26
C LYS A 130 6.27 2.64 -12.21
N TYR A 131 7.53 2.55 -12.60
CA TYR A 131 8.67 2.20 -11.73
C TYR A 131 9.62 3.38 -11.58
N TRP A 132 10.01 3.72 -10.35
CA TRP A 132 11.13 4.61 -10.12
C TRP A 132 11.86 4.33 -8.81
N GLU A 133 13.09 4.83 -8.74
CA GLU A 133 13.97 4.72 -7.59
C GLU A 133 14.35 6.10 -7.07
N LYS A 134 14.45 6.25 -5.76
CA LYS A 134 14.84 7.49 -5.11
C LYS A 134 15.69 7.21 -3.87
N ILE A 135 16.86 7.85 -3.79
CA ILE A 135 17.69 7.80 -2.60
C ILE A 135 16.99 8.57 -1.49
N HIS A 136 16.70 7.89 -0.39
CA HIS A 136 16.12 8.51 0.78
C HIS A 136 17.22 9.23 1.57
N SER A 137 17.07 10.55 1.71
CA SER A 137 18.10 11.44 2.27
C SER A 137 18.55 11.07 3.69
N SER A 138 17.65 10.49 4.50
CA SER A 138 17.95 10.19 5.91
C SER A 138 18.79 8.93 6.14
N ASN A 139 18.74 7.94 5.25
CA ASN A 139 19.46 6.66 5.44
C ASN A 139 20.34 6.27 4.25
N LYS A 140 20.39 7.11 3.20
CA LYS A 140 21.09 6.87 1.92
C LYS A 140 20.69 5.56 1.25
N ARG A 141 19.57 4.95 1.63
CA ARG A 141 19.06 3.74 0.99
C ARG A 141 18.15 4.11 -0.16
N ASN A 142 18.14 3.24 -1.15
CA ASN A 142 17.29 3.40 -2.31
C ASN A 142 15.87 2.92 -1.98
N ARG A 143 14.90 3.81 -2.16
CA ARG A 143 13.47 3.48 -2.12
C ARG A 143 13.03 3.15 -3.54
N ILE A 144 12.32 2.03 -3.67
CA ILE A 144 11.72 1.60 -4.93
C ILE A 144 10.22 1.88 -4.83
N TYR A 145 9.66 2.47 -5.88
CA TYR A 145 8.26 2.81 -5.97
C TYR A 145 7.65 2.15 -7.19
N LEU A 146 6.54 1.45 -6.97
CA LEU A 146 5.72 0.85 -8.01
C LEU A 146 4.34 1.48 -7.92
N ARG A 147 3.95 2.23 -8.94
CA ARG A 147 2.62 2.87 -9.01
C ARG A 147 1.81 2.21 -10.10
N TYR A 148 0.70 1.61 -9.71
CA TYR A 148 -0.29 1.06 -10.62
C TYR A 148 -1.36 2.11 -10.89
N GLU A 149 -1.58 2.39 -12.18
CA GLU A 149 -2.61 3.30 -12.66
C GLU A 149 -3.50 2.60 -13.70
N GLU A 150 -4.78 2.50 -13.41
CA GLU A 150 -5.79 1.99 -14.35
C GLU A 150 -7.14 2.65 -14.06
N GLU A 151 -7.68 3.38 -15.05
CA GLU A 151 -8.92 4.13 -14.92
C GLU A 151 -8.90 5.07 -13.69
N GLU A 152 -9.79 4.85 -12.72
CA GLU A 152 -9.89 5.62 -11.47
C GLU A 152 -8.98 5.09 -10.35
N VAL A 153 -8.32 3.94 -10.58
CA VAL A 153 -7.46 3.30 -9.59
C VAL A 153 -6.04 3.83 -9.70
N ASP A 154 -5.52 4.28 -8.57
CA ASP A 154 -4.16 4.77 -8.40
C ASP A 154 -3.61 4.19 -7.09
N PHE A 155 -2.65 3.28 -7.18
CA PHE A 155 -2.15 2.51 -6.04
C PHE A 155 -0.63 2.46 -6.03
N LEU A 156 -0.03 2.71 -4.86
CA LEU A 156 1.41 2.77 -4.69
C LEU A 156 1.89 1.64 -3.81
N VAL A 157 2.96 0.97 -4.22
CA VAL A 157 3.76 0.06 -3.40
C VAL A 157 5.15 0.67 -3.21
N ILE A 158 5.62 0.69 -1.96
CA ILE A 158 6.93 1.23 -1.61
C ILE A 158 7.79 0.12 -1.00
N LEU A 159 9.00 -0.04 -1.55
CA LEU A 159 10.01 -0.96 -1.05
C LEU A 159 11.33 -0.20 -0.74
N GLU A 160 12.25 -0.89 -0.07
CA GLU A 160 13.62 -0.41 0.18
C GLU A 160 14.62 -1.47 -0.24
N ASP A 161 15.66 -1.09 -0.97
CA ASP A 161 16.79 -1.99 -1.22
C ASP A 161 17.48 -2.35 0.10
N ILE A 162 17.68 -3.66 0.31
CA ILE A 162 18.53 -4.17 1.40
C ILE A 162 19.86 -4.67 0.82
N SER A 163 19.80 -5.43 -0.27
CA SER A 163 20.95 -5.99 -0.96
C SER A 163 20.60 -6.31 -2.41
N GLU A 164 21.59 -6.74 -3.20
CA GLU A 164 21.40 -7.16 -4.59
C GLU A 164 20.34 -8.26 -4.76
N LYS A 165 20.12 -9.09 -3.73
CA LYS A 165 19.19 -10.23 -3.77
C LYS A 165 17.86 -9.95 -3.05
N ARG A 166 17.74 -8.85 -2.31
CA ARG A 166 16.62 -8.64 -1.37
C ARG A 166 16.18 -7.19 -1.29
N VAL A 167 14.87 -7.02 -1.27
CA VAL A 167 14.19 -5.75 -0.98
C VAL A 167 13.29 -5.91 0.24
N ARG A 168 13.00 -4.82 0.94
CA ARG A 168 12.08 -4.77 2.07
C ARG A 168 10.77 -4.14 1.65
N PHE A 169 9.65 -4.78 1.94
CA PHE A 169 8.35 -4.13 1.86
C PHE A 169 8.18 -3.10 2.99
N ILE A 170 7.68 -1.92 2.65
CA ILE A 170 7.52 -0.79 3.59
C ILE A 170 6.05 -0.49 3.82
N THR A 171 5.32 -0.22 2.73
CA THR A 171 3.90 0.10 2.76
C THR A 171 3.31 0.02 1.36
N ALA A 172 2.00 -0.06 1.28
CA ALA A 172 1.25 0.18 0.06
C ALA A 172 -0.10 0.82 0.34
N TYR A 173 -0.59 1.65 -0.58
CA TYR A 173 -1.88 2.31 -0.42
C TYR A 173 -2.43 2.94 -1.71
N PRO A 174 -3.75 3.10 -1.80
CA PRO A 174 -4.37 3.93 -2.83
C PRO A 174 -3.99 5.40 -2.66
N ILE A 175 -3.67 6.07 -3.77
CA ILE A 175 -3.34 7.51 -3.81
C ILE A 175 -4.60 8.28 -4.19
N PHE A 176 -5.06 9.13 -3.29
CA PHE A 176 -6.23 10.00 -3.51
C PHE A 176 -5.96 11.48 -3.23
N PHE A 177 -4.85 11.83 -2.57
CA PHE A 177 -4.46 13.24 -2.40
C PHE A 177 -3.87 13.79 -3.69
N LEU A 178 -4.43 14.89 -4.22
CA LEU A 178 -3.94 15.54 -5.44
C LEU A 178 -2.49 16.01 -5.32
N SER A 179 -2.08 16.49 -4.14
CA SER A 179 -0.69 16.83 -3.84
C SER A 179 0.23 15.63 -4.01
N ALA A 180 -0.11 14.50 -3.38
CA ALA A 180 0.67 13.28 -3.49
C ALA A 180 0.76 12.77 -4.95
N LYS A 181 -0.35 12.82 -5.71
CA LYS A 181 -0.33 12.46 -7.14
C LYS A 181 0.67 13.31 -7.93
N ARG A 182 0.63 14.63 -7.75
CA ARG A 182 1.57 15.56 -8.41
C ARG A 182 3.02 15.27 -8.01
N ASP A 183 3.27 15.04 -6.72
CA ASP A 183 4.61 14.75 -6.22
C ASP A 183 5.18 13.45 -6.81
N TYR A 184 4.39 12.38 -6.84
CA TYR A 184 4.81 11.10 -7.43
C TYR A 184 4.99 11.18 -8.94
N GLU A 185 4.16 11.93 -9.64
CA GLU A 185 4.32 12.14 -11.08
C GLU A 185 5.61 12.90 -11.40
N ASN A 186 5.93 13.93 -10.60
CA ASN A 186 7.19 14.67 -10.73
C ASN A 186 8.40 13.78 -10.43
N ASP A 187 8.34 12.98 -9.36
CA ASP A 187 9.40 12.03 -9.01
C ASP A 187 9.64 11.01 -10.15
N TYR A 188 8.57 10.46 -10.74
CA TYR A 188 8.65 9.54 -11.86
C TYR A 188 9.29 10.20 -13.10
N HIS A 189 8.83 11.37 -13.51
CA HIS A 189 9.39 12.09 -14.66
C HIS A 189 10.87 12.45 -14.46
N ASN A 190 11.26 12.84 -13.25
CA ASN A 190 12.65 13.13 -12.93
C ASN A 190 13.52 11.88 -13.04
N TYR A 191 13.04 10.73 -12.55
CA TYR A 191 13.73 9.45 -12.69
C TYR A 191 13.91 9.06 -14.16
N GLN A 192 12.86 9.18 -14.98
CA GLN A 192 12.95 8.90 -16.41
C GLN A 192 14.01 9.77 -17.13
N LYS A 193 14.06 11.07 -16.83
CA LYS A 193 15.06 11.99 -17.40
C LYS A 193 16.50 11.63 -17.02
N ILE A 194 16.71 11.09 -15.82
CA ILE A 194 18.04 10.64 -15.36
C ILE A 194 18.41 9.35 -16.07
N LYS A 195 17.48 8.40 -16.21
CA LYS A 195 17.71 7.10 -16.87
C LYS A 195 17.96 7.22 -18.38
N SER A 196 17.43 8.25 -19.03
CA SER A 196 17.62 8.51 -20.46
C SER A 196 18.93 9.24 -20.80
N ARG A 197 19.74 9.61 -19.81
CA ARG A 197 21.08 10.21 -19.98
C ARG A 197 22.15 9.14 -19.89
#